data_AF-A0A976DMS8-F1
#
_entry.id   AF-A0A976DMS8-F1
#
_cell.length_a   1.000
_cell.length_b   1.000
_cell.length_c   1.000
_cell.angle_alpha   90.00
_cell.angle_beta   90.00
_cell.angle_gamma   90.00
#
_symmetry.space_group_name_H-M   'P 1'
#
loop_
_entity.id
_entity.type
_entity.pdbx_description
1 polymer ?
#
loop_
_entity_poly.entity_id
_entity_poly.type
_entity_poly.pdbx_seq_one_letter_code
_entity_poly.pdbx_strand_id
1 'polypeptide(L)'
;QELFGDVGDGLDLAQRISEWGPEGRYGWVFGEADEPVVDFTSHDVTAVDLTEILDLGTERTAILGYLFRRIEMLIEEKRPTLILIDEAWKVLDDEYFAKKLAEWLVTARKKNVVVVMMTQFPSQIRGSKARSILEALPNQLLFPNAEAASAGYDGFRLTDGELDFVLSPIPGQRMVLSRTPRSSTVLNVDLKALGPLLTALGGGQAGLNAFGADYAARPKFWKE
;
A
#
# COMPACT_ATOMS: atom_id res chain seq x y z
N GLN A 1 -36.74 4.55 15.21
CA GLN A 1 -36.70 3.10 14.94
C GLN A 1 -35.55 2.56 15.76
N GLU A 2 -35.81 1.70 16.75
CA GLU A 2 -34.72 1.00 17.45
C GLU A 2 -34.10 0.04 16.45
N LEU A 3 -32.97 0.43 15.87
CA LEU A 3 -32.25 -0.33 14.83
C LEU A 3 -31.63 -1.63 15.36
N PHE A 4 -31.58 -1.82 16.68
CA PHE A 4 -30.92 -2.94 17.35
C PHE A 4 -31.82 -3.45 18.49
N GLY A 5 -32.21 -4.72 18.44
CA GLY A 5 -33.09 -5.36 19.43
C GLY A 5 -32.58 -6.75 19.83
N ASP A 6 -33.22 -7.37 20.83
CA ASP A 6 -32.83 -8.69 21.35
C ASP A 6 -33.12 -9.79 20.31
N VAL A 7 -32.08 -10.52 19.92
CA VAL A 7 -32.18 -11.68 19.00
C VAL A 7 -32.22 -13.01 19.77
N GLY A 8 -32.51 -12.97 21.07
CA GLY A 8 -32.49 -14.12 21.97
C GLY A 8 -31.10 -14.40 22.55
N ASP A 9 -30.20 -13.42 22.52
CA ASP A 9 -28.84 -13.47 23.03
C ASP A 9 -28.64 -12.61 24.29
N GLY A 10 -29.72 -12.04 24.83
CA GLY A 10 -29.64 -11.16 25.99
C GLY A 10 -29.05 -9.78 25.65
N LEU A 11 -29.26 -9.30 24.42
CA LEU A 11 -28.78 -8.01 23.90
C LEU A 11 -27.25 -7.91 23.69
N ASP A 12 -26.49 -9.01 23.74
CA ASP A 12 -25.03 -8.96 23.56
C ASP A 12 -24.65 -8.36 22.19
N LEU A 13 -25.29 -8.82 21.11
CA LEU A 13 -25.07 -8.26 19.77
C LEU A 13 -25.49 -6.78 19.69
N ALA A 14 -26.64 -6.43 20.28
CA ALA A 14 -27.13 -5.06 20.28
C ALA A 14 -26.17 -4.11 21.02
N GLN A 15 -25.58 -4.54 22.13
CA GLN A 15 -24.57 -3.78 22.87
C GLN A 15 -23.26 -3.65 22.08
N ARG A 16 -22.80 -4.71 21.42
CA ARG A 16 -21.58 -4.65 20.59
C ARG A 16 -21.75 -3.71 19.39
N ILE A 17 -22.91 -3.70 18.76
CA ILE A 17 -23.18 -2.81 17.63
C ILE A 17 -23.40 -1.37 18.11
N SER A 18 -24.00 -1.14 19.27
CA SER A 18 -24.24 0.22 19.78
C SER A 18 -22.93 0.99 20.03
N GLU A 19 -21.81 0.31 20.28
CA GLU A 19 -20.48 0.94 20.33
C GLU A 19 -20.07 1.62 19.02
N TRP A 20 -20.63 1.21 17.89
CA TRP A 20 -20.43 1.80 16.56
C TRP A 20 -21.52 2.80 16.16
N GLY A 21 -22.55 2.96 17.01
CA GLY A 21 -23.60 3.95 16.79
C GLY A 21 -23.13 5.38 17.10
N PRO A 22 -23.98 6.40 16.84
CA PRO A 22 -23.62 7.81 17.00
C PRO A 22 -23.10 8.20 18.40
N GLU A 23 -23.64 7.57 19.44
CA GLU A 23 -23.28 7.79 20.85
C GLU A 23 -22.20 6.79 21.35
N GLY A 24 -21.75 5.87 20.48
CA GLY A 24 -20.79 4.82 20.80
C GLY A 24 -19.34 5.28 20.68
N ARG A 25 -18.42 4.61 21.38
CA ARG A 25 -16.98 4.93 21.36
C ARG A 25 -16.32 4.88 19.98
N TYR A 26 -16.88 4.10 19.04
CA TYR A 26 -16.44 3.98 17.66
C TYR A 26 -17.36 4.71 16.67
N GLY A 27 -18.32 5.49 17.15
CA GLY A 27 -19.27 6.24 16.31
C GLY A 27 -18.59 7.21 15.35
N TRP A 28 -17.37 7.65 15.67
CA TRP A 28 -16.56 8.50 14.78
C TRP A 28 -16.08 7.77 13.52
N VAL A 29 -16.03 6.44 13.51
CA VAL A 29 -15.52 5.63 12.38
C VAL A 29 -16.55 5.54 11.25
N PHE A 30 -17.82 5.34 11.59
CA PHE A 30 -18.93 5.18 10.64
C PHE A 30 -20.12 6.09 10.98
N GLY A 31 -19.81 7.33 11.39
CA GLY A 31 -20.81 8.35 11.67
C GLY A 31 -21.53 8.82 10.40
N GLU A 32 -22.49 9.73 10.59
CA GLU A 32 -23.14 10.40 9.47
C GLU A 32 -22.11 11.22 8.68
N ALA A 33 -22.17 11.09 7.36
CA ALA A 33 -21.33 11.85 6.43
C ALA A 33 -22.18 12.28 5.24
N ASP A 34 -22.02 13.55 4.81
CA ASP A 34 -22.76 14.11 3.67
C ASP A 34 -22.29 13.50 2.34
N GLU A 35 -21.04 13.03 2.28
CA GLU A 35 -20.43 12.39 1.12
C GLU A 35 -19.70 11.09 1.51
N PRO A 36 -19.53 10.14 0.58
CA PRO A 36 -18.70 8.96 0.83
C PRO A 36 -17.26 9.37 1.17
N VAL A 37 -16.80 9.05 2.38
CA VAL A 37 -15.44 9.38 2.87
C VAL A 37 -14.35 8.84 1.95
N VAL A 38 -14.62 7.72 1.28
CA VAL A 38 -13.71 7.11 0.31
C VAL A 38 -14.46 7.03 -1.02
N ASP A 39 -13.99 7.68 -2.07
CA ASP A 39 -14.52 7.47 -3.42
C ASP A 39 -13.39 7.40 -4.44
N PHE A 40 -12.97 6.17 -4.73
CA PHE A 40 -11.92 5.88 -5.70
C PHE A 40 -12.32 6.13 -7.17
N THR A 41 -13.58 6.47 -7.43
CA THR A 41 -14.08 6.72 -8.80
C THR A 41 -14.13 8.21 -9.15
N SER A 42 -14.04 9.08 -8.14
CA SER A 42 -14.14 10.54 -8.29
C SER A 42 -12.95 11.18 -9.02
N HIS A 43 -11.76 10.59 -8.89
CA HIS A 43 -10.50 11.13 -9.42
C HIS A 43 -9.61 10.02 -9.99
N ASP A 44 -8.74 10.36 -10.95
CA ASP A 44 -7.78 9.41 -11.54
C ASP A 44 -6.69 8.96 -10.54
N VAL A 45 -6.36 9.81 -9.57
CA VAL A 45 -5.41 9.52 -8.50
C VAL A 45 -6.07 9.84 -7.16
N THR A 46 -6.19 8.83 -6.31
CA THR A 46 -6.71 8.96 -4.94
C THR A 46 -5.69 8.38 -3.97
N ALA A 47 -5.40 9.08 -2.89
CA ALA A 47 -4.51 8.63 -1.83
C ALA A 47 -5.26 8.63 -0.50
N VAL A 48 -5.03 7.61 0.32
CA VAL A 48 -5.58 7.51 1.68
C VAL A 48 -4.39 7.38 2.62
N ASP A 49 -4.25 8.35 3.52
CA ASP A 49 -3.26 8.24 4.60
C ASP A 49 -3.83 7.36 5.71
N LEU A 50 -3.16 6.23 5.95
CA LEU A 50 -3.53 5.26 6.97
C LEU A 50 -2.57 5.26 8.16
N THR A 51 -1.61 6.19 8.21
CA THR A 51 -0.50 6.17 9.16
C THR A 51 -1.01 6.07 10.61
N GLU A 52 -1.92 6.97 11.00
CA GLU A 52 -2.51 6.97 12.35
C GLU A 52 -3.50 5.81 12.56
N ILE A 53 -4.24 5.43 11.52
CA ILE A 53 -5.24 4.36 11.58
C ILE A 53 -4.60 2.99 11.85
N LEU A 54 -3.42 2.72 11.27
CA LEU A 54 -2.73 1.43 11.41
C LEU A 54 -2.24 1.17 12.84
N ASP A 55 -2.12 2.20 13.65
CA ASP A 55 -1.69 2.12 15.04
C ASP A 55 -2.89 2.01 16.02
N LEU A 56 -4.14 2.08 15.53
CA LEU A 56 -5.36 1.87 16.31
C LEU A 56 -5.64 0.38 16.58
N GLY A 57 -6.59 0.13 17.50
CA GLY A 57 -7.01 -1.21 17.90
C GLY A 57 -8.18 -1.74 17.06
N THR A 58 -9.37 -1.75 17.65
CA THR A 58 -10.59 -2.31 17.01
C THR A 58 -11.02 -1.50 15.78
N GLU A 59 -10.81 -0.19 15.81
CA GLU A 59 -11.16 0.76 14.75
C GLU A 59 -10.36 0.48 13.48
N ARG A 60 -9.07 0.16 13.62
CA ARG A 60 -8.20 -0.24 12.52
C ARG A 60 -8.83 -1.35 11.69
N THR A 61 -9.33 -2.38 12.37
CA THR A 61 -9.92 -3.55 11.69
C THR A 61 -11.18 -3.17 10.91
N ALA A 62 -12.03 -2.33 11.49
CA ALA A 62 -13.22 -1.86 10.81
C ALA A 62 -12.90 -0.98 9.59
N ILE A 63 -11.99 0.00 9.74
CA ILE A 63 -11.60 0.92 8.68
C ILE A 63 -10.93 0.18 7.53
N LEU A 64 -9.96 -0.68 7.83
CA LEU A 64 -9.29 -1.50 6.81
C LEU A 64 -10.31 -2.42 6.12
N GLY A 65 -11.21 -3.07 6.86
CA GLY A 65 -12.27 -3.90 6.28
C GLY A 65 -13.16 -3.13 5.30
N TYR A 66 -13.56 -1.91 5.66
CA TYR A 66 -14.31 -1.02 4.77
C TYR A 66 -13.50 -0.65 3.52
N LEU A 67 -12.24 -0.24 3.68
CA LEU A 67 -11.36 0.11 2.56
C LEU A 67 -11.15 -1.08 1.60
N PHE A 68 -10.88 -2.27 2.14
CA PHE A 68 -10.77 -3.49 1.34
C PHE A 68 -12.05 -3.74 0.55
N ARG A 69 -13.22 -3.58 1.16
CA ARG A 69 -14.50 -3.73 0.45
C ARG A 69 -14.67 -2.71 -0.67
N ARG A 70 -14.31 -1.45 -0.43
CA ARG A 70 -14.37 -0.39 -1.46
C ARG A 70 -13.42 -0.66 -2.62
N ILE A 71 -12.23 -1.18 -2.33
CA ILE A 71 -11.26 -1.60 -3.34
C ILE A 71 -11.77 -2.82 -4.11
N GLU A 72 -12.37 -3.81 -3.46
CA GLU A 72 -12.99 -4.96 -4.13
C GLU A 72 -14.06 -4.51 -5.14
N MET A 73 -14.93 -3.59 -4.75
CA MET A 73 -15.95 -3.02 -5.64
C MET A 73 -15.30 -2.33 -6.85
N LEU A 74 -14.23 -1.56 -6.65
CA LEU A 74 -13.46 -0.95 -7.75
C LEU A 74 -12.87 -2.00 -8.70
N ILE A 75 -12.36 -3.12 -8.17
CA ILE A 75 -11.84 -4.23 -8.98
C ILE A 75 -12.95 -4.92 -9.79
N GLU A 76 -14.14 -5.05 -9.21
CA GLU A 76 -15.30 -5.67 -9.86
C GLU A 76 -15.74 -4.89 -11.10
N GLU A 77 -15.54 -3.56 -11.13
CA GLU A 77 -15.78 -2.69 -12.29
C GLU A 77 -14.85 -2.97 -13.49
N LYS A 78 -13.75 -3.72 -13.28
CA LYS A 78 -12.75 -4.09 -14.31
C LYS A 78 -12.10 -2.89 -15.02
N ARG A 79 -12.05 -1.73 -14.36
CA ARG A 79 -11.22 -0.61 -14.83
C ARG A 79 -9.74 -0.96 -14.65
N PRO A 80 -8.86 -0.61 -15.62
CA PRO A 80 -7.42 -0.70 -15.41
C PRO A 80 -7.04 0.15 -14.19
N THR A 81 -6.50 -0.48 -13.15
CA THR A 81 -6.23 0.18 -11.87
C THR A 81 -4.85 -0.20 -11.36
N LEU A 82 -4.09 0.80 -10.91
CA LEU A 82 -2.84 0.61 -10.17
C LEU A 82 -3.09 0.94 -8.70
N ILE A 83 -2.82 -0.01 -7.82
CA ILE A 83 -2.98 0.15 -6.37
C ILE A 83 -1.60 0.09 -5.74
N LEU A 84 -1.22 1.18 -5.08
CA LEU A 84 0.03 1.30 -4.35
C LEU A 84 -0.27 1.16 -2.85
N ILE A 85 0.36 0.21 -2.20
CA ILE A 85 0.27 0.01 -0.74
C ILE A 85 1.66 0.25 -0.18
N ASP A 86 1.83 1.40 0.46
CA ASP A 86 3.05 1.70 1.20
C ASP A 86 3.03 1.05 2.59
N GLU A 87 4.21 0.72 3.11
CA GLU A 87 4.40 0.01 4.39
C GLU A 87 3.46 -1.20 4.57
N ALA A 88 3.31 -2.00 3.51
CA ALA A 88 2.33 -3.09 3.46
C ALA A 88 2.48 -4.07 4.64
N TRP A 89 3.68 -4.20 5.22
CA TRP A 89 3.93 -5.07 6.36
C TRP A 89 3.05 -4.74 7.58
N LYS A 90 2.65 -3.48 7.79
CA LYS A 90 1.73 -3.12 8.88
C LYS A 90 0.38 -3.84 8.75
N VAL A 91 -0.09 -4.01 7.52
CA VAL A 91 -1.32 -4.77 7.21
C VAL A 91 -1.07 -6.28 7.33
N LEU A 92 0.13 -6.75 6.99
CA LEU A 92 0.50 -8.17 7.05
C LEU A 92 0.73 -8.71 8.48
N ASP A 93 0.90 -7.85 9.48
CA ASP A 93 1.12 -8.25 10.87
C ASP A 93 -0.18 -8.74 11.56
N ASP A 94 -1.33 -8.39 10.98
CA ASP A 94 -2.63 -8.92 11.38
C ASP A 94 -3.01 -10.14 10.52
N GLU A 95 -3.36 -11.25 11.17
CA GLU A 95 -3.63 -12.53 10.49
C GLU A 95 -4.88 -12.46 9.60
N TYR A 96 -5.90 -11.73 10.05
CA TYR A 96 -7.13 -11.55 9.29
C TYR A 96 -6.86 -10.78 8.01
N PHE A 97 -6.13 -9.66 8.10
CA PHE A 97 -5.79 -8.85 6.94
C PHE A 97 -4.77 -9.49 6.01
N ALA A 98 -3.78 -10.18 6.55
CA ALA A 98 -2.84 -11.00 5.77
C ALA A 98 -3.58 -11.97 4.84
N LYS A 99 -4.55 -12.72 5.39
CA LYS A 99 -5.37 -13.65 4.62
C LYS A 99 -6.23 -12.94 3.58
N LYS A 100 -6.90 -11.86 3.98
CA LYS A 100 -7.76 -11.07 3.07
C LYS A 100 -6.99 -10.47 1.91
N LEU A 101 -5.84 -9.88 2.18
CA LEU A 101 -4.97 -9.31 1.17
C LEU A 101 -4.47 -10.40 0.19
N ALA A 102 -4.10 -11.58 0.67
CA ALA A 102 -3.71 -12.69 -0.20
C ALA A 102 -4.86 -13.16 -1.12
N GLU A 103 -6.07 -13.33 -0.59
CA GLU A 103 -7.27 -13.67 -1.38
C GLU A 103 -7.57 -12.59 -2.44
N TRP A 104 -7.42 -11.34 -2.04
CA TRP A 104 -7.65 -10.18 -2.88
C TRP A 104 -6.63 -10.05 -4.02
N LEU A 105 -5.33 -10.27 -3.76
CA LEU A 105 -4.27 -10.27 -4.77
C LEU A 105 -4.53 -11.29 -5.89
N VAL A 106 -5.03 -12.48 -5.55
CA VAL A 106 -5.42 -13.51 -6.52
C VAL A 106 -6.56 -13.03 -7.42
N THR A 107 -7.51 -12.26 -6.86
CA THR A 107 -8.64 -11.70 -7.59
C THR A 107 -8.21 -10.53 -8.47
N ALA A 108 -7.40 -9.61 -7.94
CA ALA A 108 -6.84 -8.45 -8.65
C ALA A 108 -6.12 -8.87 -9.94
N ARG A 109 -5.30 -9.94 -9.87
CA ARG A 109 -4.60 -10.52 -11.01
C ARG A 109 -5.52 -10.90 -12.19
N LYS A 110 -6.78 -11.23 -11.93
CA LYS A 110 -7.76 -11.63 -12.96
C LYS A 110 -8.56 -10.45 -13.53
N LYS A 111 -8.39 -9.25 -12.98
CA LYS A 111 -9.32 -8.11 -13.15
C LYS A 111 -8.64 -6.85 -13.66
N ASN A 112 -7.52 -6.99 -14.37
CA ASN A 112 -6.75 -5.88 -14.93
C ASN A 112 -6.26 -4.87 -13.87
N VAL A 113 -5.94 -5.37 -12.69
CA VAL A 113 -5.43 -4.56 -11.59
C VAL A 113 -3.99 -4.95 -11.30
N VAL A 114 -3.14 -3.93 -11.19
CA VAL A 114 -1.76 -4.06 -10.74
C VAL A 114 -1.70 -3.61 -9.29
N VAL A 115 -1.17 -4.46 -8.43
CA VAL A 115 -0.92 -4.12 -7.03
C VAL A 115 0.59 -4.05 -6.83
N VAL A 116 1.06 -2.93 -6.28
CA VAL A 116 2.45 -2.73 -5.87
C VAL A 116 2.47 -2.54 -4.37
N MET A 117 3.23 -3.39 -3.70
CA MET A 117 3.47 -3.27 -2.27
C MET A 117 4.90 -2.83 -2.02
N MET A 118 5.06 -1.90 -1.10
CA MET A 118 6.36 -1.32 -0.73
C MET A 118 6.60 -1.57 0.76
N THR A 119 7.86 -1.85 1.10
CA THR A 119 8.32 -2.10 2.46
C THR A 119 9.77 -1.65 2.55
N GLN A 120 10.20 -1.16 3.70
CA GLN A 120 11.59 -0.73 3.89
C GLN A 120 12.54 -1.92 3.96
N PHE A 121 12.13 -2.99 4.65
CA PHE A 121 12.96 -4.16 4.87
C PHE A 121 12.26 -5.46 4.45
N PRO A 122 12.91 -6.31 3.63
CA PRO A 122 12.39 -7.64 3.26
C PRO A 122 12.06 -8.52 4.47
N SER A 123 12.79 -8.33 5.58
CA SER A 123 12.59 -9.02 6.85
C SER A 123 11.22 -8.75 7.47
N GLN A 124 10.59 -7.61 7.18
CA GLN A 124 9.25 -7.25 7.67
C GLN A 124 8.18 -8.18 7.07
N ILE A 125 8.24 -8.42 5.76
CA ILE A 125 7.32 -9.36 5.10
C ILE A 125 7.55 -10.79 5.61
N ARG A 126 8.82 -11.20 5.77
CA ARG A 126 9.17 -12.53 6.29
C ARG A 126 8.69 -12.75 7.72
N GLY A 127 8.85 -11.74 8.58
CA GLY A 127 8.43 -11.78 9.99
C GLY A 127 6.92 -11.65 10.18
N SER A 128 6.22 -11.13 9.18
CA SER A 128 4.77 -11.01 9.20
C SER A 128 4.05 -12.36 9.21
N LYS A 129 2.78 -12.35 9.58
CA LYS A 129 1.89 -13.52 9.54
C LYS A 129 1.55 -13.96 8.12
N ALA A 130 1.98 -13.19 7.12
CA ALA A 130 1.67 -13.38 5.71
C ALA A 130 2.86 -13.91 4.89
N ARG A 131 3.74 -14.75 5.43
CA ARG A 131 4.93 -15.23 4.70
C ARG A 131 4.61 -15.83 3.31
N SER A 132 3.46 -16.48 3.17
CA SER A 132 2.97 -17.03 1.90
C SER A 132 2.63 -15.96 0.85
N ILE A 133 2.46 -14.69 1.24
CA ILE A 133 2.14 -13.61 0.31
C ILE A 133 3.25 -13.33 -0.69
N LEU A 134 4.51 -13.69 -0.35
CA LEU A 134 5.63 -13.63 -1.29
C LEU A 134 5.38 -14.48 -2.54
N GLU A 135 4.65 -15.59 -2.43
CA GLU A 135 4.28 -16.43 -3.58
C GLU A 135 3.26 -15.74 -4.49
N ALA A 136 2.45 -14.82 -3.94
CA ALA A 136 1.51 -14.00 -4.70
C ALA A 136 2.18 -12.79 -5.38
N LEU A 137 3.46 -12.51 -5.07
CA LEU A 137 4.23 -11.37 -5.57
C LEU A 137 5.40 -11.81 -6.46
N PRO A 138 5.11 -12.30 -7.68
CA PRO A 138 6.12 -12.87 -8.56
C PRO A 138 7.12 -11.84 -9.11
N ASN A 139 6.74 -10.56 -9.12
CA ASN A 139 7.59 -9.48 -9.62
C ASN A 139 8.14 -8.71 -8.42
N GLN A 140 9.46 -8.51 -8.38
CA GLN A 140 10.13 -7.86 -7.26
C GLN A 140 11.10 -6.81 -7.78
N LEU A 141 11.12 -5.65 -7.11
CA LEU A 141 12.13 -4.62 -7.28
C LEU A 141 12.90 -4.54 -5.96
N LEU A 142 14.14 -5.04 -5.96
CA LEU A 142 14.98 -5.09 -4.76
C LEU A 142 16.09 -4.05 -4.89
N PHE A 143 16.07 -3.07 -3.97
CA PHE A 143 17.08 -2.03 -3.89
C PHE A 143 18.26 -2.51 -3.03
N PRO A 144 19.52 -2.25 -3.45
CA PRO A 144 20.68 -2.60 -2.64
C PRO A 144 20.66 -1.94 -1.25
N ASN A 145 21.03 -2.71 -0.23
CA ASN A 145 21.09 -2.25 1.16
C ASN A 145 22.30 -2.86 1.88
N ALA A 146 23.31 -2.04 2.22
CA ALA A 146 24.53 -2.46 2.91
C ALA A 146 24.30 -2.94 4.35
N GLU A 147 23.23 -2.50 4.99
CA GLU A 147 22.91 -2.86 6.37
C GLU A 147 22.12 -4.17 6.44
N ALA A 148 21.65 -4.68 5.30
CA ALA A 148 20.89 -5.91 5.26
C ALA A 148 21.80 -7.12 5.47
N ALA A 149 21.27 -8.12 6.19
CA ALA A 149 21.90 -9.43 6.31
C ALA A 149 21.25 -10.41 5.32
N SER A 150 22.03 -11.39 4.85
CA SER A 150 21.54 -12.46 3.97
C SER A 150 20.25 -13.12 4.50
N ALA A 151 20.20 -13.42 5.80
CA ALA A 151 19.02 -14.00 6.45
C ALA A 151 17.73 -13.19 6.27
N GLY A 152 17.83 -11.87 6.08
CA GLY A 152 16.69 -10.99 5.79
C GLY A 152 15.94 -11.35 4.51
N TYR A 153 16.61 -12.03 3.56
CA TYR A 153 16.08 -12.45 2.27
C TYR A 153 15.66 -13.93 2.23
N ASP A 154 15.69 -14.63 3.36
CA ASP A 154 15.27 -16.03 3.44
C ASP A 154 13.83 -16.23 2.97
N GLY A 155 13.64 -17.06 1.94
CA GLY A 155 12.34 -17.32 1.32
C GLY A 155 12.06 -16.48 0.06
N PHE A 156 12.88 -15.46 -0.24
CA PHE A 156 12.82 -14.74 -1.52
C PHE A 156 13.42 -15.54 -2.69
N ARG A 157 14.10 -16.66 -2.38
CA ARG A 157 14.75 -17.56 -3.35
C ARG A 157 15.67 -16.80 -4.30
N LEU A 158 16.52 -15.94 -3.73
CA LEU A 158 17.58 -15.26 -4.49
C LEU A 158 18.67 -16.26 -4.86
N THR A 159 19.23 -16.11 -6.05
CA THR A 159 20.52 -16.76 -6.40
C THR A 159 21.65 -16.05 -5.67
N ASP A 160 22.81 -16.71 -5.56
CA ASP A 160 23.98 -16.13 -4.88
C ASP A 160 24.40 -14.78 -5.49
N GLY A 161 24.32 -14.64 -6.83
CA GLY A 161 24.63 -13.37 -7.51
C GLY A 161 23.59 -12.28 -7.31
N GLU A 162 22.31 -12.64 -7.22
CA GLU A 162 21.25 -11.68 -6.88
C GLU A 162 21.39 -11.18 -5.44
N LEU A 163 21.69 -12.11 -4.52
CA LEU A 163 21.92 -11.79 -3.13
C LEU A 163 23.15 -10.89 -2.97
N ASP A 164 24.26 -11.23 -3.62
CA ASP A 164 25.48 -10.42 -3.62
C ASP A 164 25.21 -9.00 -4.12
N PHE A 165 24.48 -8.84 -5.23
CA PHE A 165 24.10 -7.53 -5.75
C PHE A 165 23.28 -6.71 -4.73
N VAL A 166 22.30 -7.33 -4.07
CA VAL A 166 21.43 -6.62 -3.12
C VAL A 166 22.18 -6.27 -1.82
N LEU A 167 23.16 -7.07 -1.40
CA LEU A 167 23.97 -6.80 -0.21
C LEU A 167 25.14 -5.83 -0.47
N SER A 168 25.52 -5.64 -1.74
CA SER A 168 26.68 -4.83 -2.15
C SER A 168 26.22 -3.55 -2.89
N PRO A 169 25.70 -2.53 -2.18
CA PRO A 169 25.33 -1.28 -2.83
C PRO A 169 26.55 -0.62 -3.45
N ILE A 170 26.39 -0.15 -4.69
CA ILE A 170 27.41 0.61 -5.39
C ILE A 170 27.18 2.10 -5.10
N PRO A 171 28.06 2.78 -4.35
CA PRO A 171 27.86 4.18 -3.98
C PRO A 171 27.63 5.07 -5.20
N GLY A 172 26.66 5.98 -5.09
CA GLY A 172 26.34 6.94 -6.14
C GLY A 172 25.55 6.38 -7.32
N GLN A 173 25.39 5.06 -7.44
CA GLN A 173 24.50 4.48 -8.44
C GLN A 173 23.08 4.35 -7.89
N ARG A 174 22.11 4.29 -8.80
CA ARG A 174 20.69 4.07 -8.52
C ARG A 174 20.28 2.79 -9.21
N MET A 175 20.90 1.68 -8.84
CA MET A 175 20.61 0.37 -9.43
C MET A 175 19.52 -0.34 -8.63
N VAL A 176 18.65 -1.06 -9.32
CA VAL A 176 17.62 -1.92 -8.71
C VAL A 176 17.63 -3.27 -9.40
N LEU A 177 17.50 -4.34 -8.62
CA LEU A 177 17.31 -5.68 -9.16
C LEU A 177 15.83 -5.87 -9.46
N SER A 178 15.49 -5.95 -10.75
CA SER A 178 14.16 -6.30 -11.23
C SER A 178 14.06 -7.79 -11.50
N ARG A 179 13.22 -8.47 -10.73
CA ARG A 179 12.99 -9.91 -10.82
C ARG A 179 11.57 -10.18 -11.31
N THR A 180 11.47 -11.18 -12.16
CA THR A 180 10.21 -11.81 -12.57
C THR A 180 10.38 -13.32 -12.47
N PRO A 181 9.32 -14.13 -12.60
CA PRO A 181 9.46 -15.59 -12.60
C PRO A 181 10.35 -16.16 -13.72
N ARG A 182 10.67 -15.35 -14.74
CA ARG A 182 11.39 -15.79 -15.94
C ARG A 182 12.80 -15.23 -16.05
N SER A 183 13.08 -14.12 -15.39
CA SER A 183 14.35 -13.40 -15.58
C SER A 183 14.62 -12.43 -14.44
N SER A 184 15.90 -12.12 -14.30
CA SER A 184 16.41 -11.09 -13.39
C SER A 184 17.27 -10.12 -14.19
N THR A 185 17.06 -8.83 -13.97
CA THR A 185 17.72 -7.76 -14.72
C THR A 185 18.04 -6.62 -13.76
N VAL A 186 19.28 -6.12 -13.83
CA VAL A 186 19.66 -4.92 -13.09
C VAL A 186 19.25 -3.70 -13.92
N LEU A 187 18.43 -2.84 -13.34
CA LEU A 187 17.98 -1.60 -13.97
C LEU A 187 18.74 -0.43 -13.34
N ASN A 188 19.19 0.50 -14.19
CA ASN A 188 19.61 1.82 -13.73
C ASN A 188 18.37 2.72 -13.68
N VAL A 189 17.96 3.10 -12.47
CA VAL A 189 16.85 4.01 -12.19
C VAL A 189 17.34 5.40 -11.81
N ASP A 190 18.53 5.79 -12.26
CA ASP A 190 19.01 7.16 -12.14
C ASP A 190 18.15 8.11 -12.99
N LEU A 191 17.43 8.99 -12.29
CA LEU A 191 16.54 9.98 -12.89
C LEU A 191 17.26 11.30 -13.21
N LYS A 192 18.59 11.39 -13.09
CA LYS A 192 19.37 12.60 -13.36
C LYS A 192 19.11 13.19 -14.75
N ALA A 193 18.76 12.37 -15.73
CA ALA A 193 18.40 12.82 -17.07
C ALA A 193 17.18 13.76 -17.11
N LEU A 194 16.31 13.74 -16.07
CA LEU A 194 15.19 14.67 -15.93
C LEU A 194 15.65 16.10 -15.58
N GLY A 195 16.90 16.30 -15.15
CA GLY A 195 17.43 17.61 -14.82
C GLY A 195 16.58 18.33 -13.77
N PRO A 196 16.21 19.61 -13.98
CA PRO A 196 15.39 20.36 -13.05
C PRO A 196 14.03 19.70 -12.75
N LEU A 197 13.44 18.96 -13.69
CA LEU A 197 12.12 18.33 -13.53
C LEU A 197 12.11 17.31 -12.39
N LEU A 198 13.28 16.75 -12.03
CA LEU A 198 13.39 15.87 -10.87
C LEU A 198 12.96 16.57 -9.57
N THR A 199 13.21 17.88 -9.45
CA THR A 199 12.80 18.66 -8.26
C THR A 199 11.29 18.84 -8.18
N ALA A 200 10.58 18.78 -9.31
CA ALA A 200 9.12 18.82 -9.32
C ALA A 200 8.51 17.51 -8.78
N LEU A 201 9.18 16.36 -9.00
CA LEU A 201 8.76 15.05 -8.49
C LEU A 201 8.98 14.91 -6.97
N GLY A 202 10.10 15.46 -6.46
CA GLY A 202 10.39 15.43 -5.02
C GLY A 202 9.47 16.33 -4.19
N GLY A 203 8.82 17.30 -4.82
CA GLY A 203 8.00 18.30 -4.14
C GLY A 203 8.80 19.21 -3.21
N GLY A 204 8.11 20.16 -2.60
CA GLY A 204 8.70 21.06 -1.60
C GLY A 204 9.59 22.17 -2.20
N GLN A 205 10.45 22.74 -1.36
CA GLN A 205 11.13 24.00 -1.67
C GLN A 205 12.01 23.96 -2.92
N ALA A 206 12.63 22.81 -3.22
CA ALA A 206 13.45 22.66 -4.41
C ALA A 206 12.64 22.83 -5.70
N GLY A 207 11.45 22.21 -5.77
CA GLY A 207 10.53 22.37 -6.89
C GLY A 207 9.97 23.78 -6.98
N LEU A 208 9.59 24.38 -5.84
CA LEU A 208 9.10 25.76 -5.79
C LEU A 208 10.16 26.77 -6.26
N ASN A 209 11.43 26.56 -5.89
CA ASN A 209 12.53 27.42 -6.33
C ASN A 209 12.83 27.24 -7.82
N ALA A 210 12.71 26.02 -8.34
CA ALA A 210 13.01 25.71 -9.74
C ALA A 210 11.91 26.18 -10.69
N PHE A 211 10.64 26.09 -10.28
CA PHE A 211 9.50 26.31 -11.18
C PHE A 211 8.51 27.38 -10.70
N GLY A 212 8.71 28.00 -9.54
CA GLY A 212 7.79 29.00 -8.99
C GLY A 212 6.61 28.39 -8.23
N ALA A 213 6.01 29.16 -7.31
CA ALA A 213 5.06 28.62 -6.33
C ALA A 213 3.77 28.02 -6.91
N ASP A 214 3.41 28.38 -8.13
CA ASP A 214 2.19 27.97 -8.82
C ASP A 214 2.39 26.81 -9.81
N TYR A 215 3.61 26.24 -9.91
CA TYR A 215 3.93 25.25 -10.95
C TYR A 215 3.00 24.04 -10.93
N ALA A 216 2.55 23.61 -9.75
CA ALA A 216 1.64 22.48 -9.59
C ALA A 216 0.24 22.75 -10.18
N ALA A 217 -0.19 24.03 -10.23
CA ALA A 217 -1.47 24.44 -10.79
C ALA A 217 -1.39 24.78 -12.28
N ARG A 218 -0.18 24.98 -12.83
CA ARG A 218 0.04 25.31 -14.24
C ARG A 218 0.04 24.05 -15.11
N PRO A 219 -0.96 23.87 -15.99
CA PRO A 219 -1.01 22.70 -16.86
C PRO A 219 0.23 22.67 -17.77
N LYS A 220 0.91 21.52 -17.83
CA LYS A 220 2.08 21.28 -18.69
C LYS A 220 3.28 22.21 -18.43
N PHE A 221 3.47 22.71 -17.19
CA PHE A 221 4.64 23.53 -16.82
C PHE A 221 5.99 22.90 -17.20
N TRP A 222 6.05 21.56 -17.27
CA TRP A 222 7.24 20.80 -17.65
C TRP A 222 7.62 20.86 -19.14
N LYS A 223 6.79 21.48 -19.99
CA LYS A 223 7.05 21.66 -21.43
C LYS A 223 7.75 22.97 -21.76
N GLU A 224 7.87 23.89 -20.80
CA GLU A 224 8.59 25.17 -20.91
C GLU A 224 10.10 24.95 -20.76
#